data_AF-A0A3N6HJ92-F1
#
_entry.id   AF-A0A3N6HJ92-F1
#
_cell.length_a   1.000
_cell.length_b   1.000
_cell.length_c   1.000
_cell.angle_alpha   90.00
_cell.angle_beta   90.00
_cell.angle_gamma   90.00
#
_symmetry.space_group_name_H-M   'P 1'
#
loop_
_entity.id
_entity.type
_entity.pdbx_description
1 polymer ?
#
loop_
_entity_poly.entity_id
_entity_poly.type
_entity_poly.pdbx_seq_one_letter_code
_entity_poly.pdbx_strand_id
1 'polypeptide(L)'
;MLPSGQAAAEAFYRVIDAAYERRSVIVTSNLHPSGFDSIMPKTLATAAVDRLLHHAHIVLTEGSSLRLTQATTGQGVVPLAQLS
;
A
#
# COMPACT_ATOMS: atom_id res chain seq x y z
N MET A 1 -9.47 11.04 10.77
CA MET A 1 -8.84 11.13 9.43
C MET A 1 -7.90 12.32 9.45
N LEU A 2 -6.61 12.13 9.14
CA LEU A 2 -5.71 13.27 8.92
C LEU A 2 -6.29 14.12 7.77
N PRO A 3 -6.10 15.45 7.75
CA PRO A 3 -6.66 16.33 6.72
C PRO A 3 -6.36 15.91 5.27
N SER A 4 -5.32 15.10 5.05
CA SER A 4 -4.91 14.53 3.77
C SER A 4 -5.66 13.28 3.32
N GLY A 5 -6.46 12.63 4.19
CA GLY A 5 -7.02 11.30 3.92
C GLY A 5 -8.02 11.26 2.76
N GLN A 6 -8.91 12.26 2.66
CA GLN A 6 -9.94 12.31 1.60
C GLN A 6 -9.31 12.58 0.22
N ALA A 7 -8.48 13.61 0.11
CA ALA A 7 -7.84 13.97 -1.16
C ALA A 7 -6.90 12.85 -1.64
N ALA A 8 -6.18 12.18 -0.73
CA ALA A 8 -5.36 11.02 -1.07
C ALA A 8 -6.18 9.83 -1.56
N ALA A 9 -7.33 9.56 -0.92
CA ALA A 9 -8.26 8.51 -1.34
C ALA A 9 -8.81 8.77 -2.75
N GLU A 10 -9.21 10.01 -3.04
CA GLU A 10 -9.68 10.41 -4.37
C GLU A 10 -8.57 10.33 -5.42
N ALA A 11 -7.37 10.78 -5.09
CA ALA A 11 -6.21 10.68 -5.98
C ALA A 11 -5.88 9.22 -6.31
N PHE A 12 -5.86 8.35 -5.30
CA PHE A 12 -5.67 6.90 -5.49
C PHE A 12 -6.74 6.32 -6.41
N TYR A 13 -8.02 6.57 -6.13
CA TYR A 13 -9.12 6.10 -6.96
C TYR A 13 -8.97 6.57 -8.42
N ARG A 14 -8.64 7.85 -8.65
CA ARG A 14 -8.45 8.40 -10.00
C ARG A 14 -7.32 7.70 -10.77
N VAL A 15 -6.24 7.32 -10.11
CA VAL A 15 -5.15 6.55 -10.75
C VAL A 15 -5.64 5.16 -11.14
N ILE A 16 -6.36 4.48 -10.24
CA ILE A 16 -6.92 3.14 -10.52
C ILE A 16 -7.94 3.21 -11.66
N ASP A 17 -8.87 4.17 -11.65
CA ASP A 17 -9.89 4.34 -12.69
C ASP A 17 -9.27 4.68 -14.06
N ALA A 18 -8.23 5.53 -14.09
CA ALA A 18 -7.54 5.85 -15.33
C ALA A 18 -6.79 4.64 -15.94
N ALA A 19 -6.28 3.74 -15.09
CA ALA A 19 -5.55 2.55 -15.52
C ALA A 19 -6.46 1.36 -15.83
N TYR A 20 -7.65 1.31 -15.24
CA TYR A 20 -8.62 0.23 -15.39
C TYR A 20 -8.85 -0.13 -16.87
N GLU A 21 -8.68 -1.41 -17.19
CA GLU A 21 -8.77 -1.99 -18.56
C GLU A 21 -7.83 -1.36 -19.61
N ARG A 22 -6.87 -0.52 -19.21
CA ARG A 22 -5.99 0.21 -20.14
C ARG A 22 -4.50 0.01 -19.87
N ARG A 23 -4.10 -0.14 -18.60
CA ARG A 23 -2.70 -0.25 -18.17
C ARG A 23 -2.57 -1.14 -16.94
N SER A 24 -1.46 -1.86 -16.83
CA SER A 24 -1.14 -2.63 -15.63
C SER A 24 -0.67 -1.71 -14.50
N VAL A 25 -1.06 -2.03 -13.26
CA VAL A 25 -0.64 -1.33 -12.05
C VAL A 25 -0.18 -2.35 -11.02
N ILE A 26 0.93 -2.06 -10.33
CA ILE A 26 1.36 -2.81 -9.15
C ILE A 26 1.05 -1.96 -7.92
N VAL A 27 0.33 -2.54 -6.97
CA VAL A 27 0.02 -1.93 -5.68
C VAL A 27 0.60 -2.80 -4.58
N THR A 28 1.45 -2.23 -3.74
CA THR A 28 1.94 -2.88 -2.52
C THR A 28 1.21 -2.29 -1.32
N SER A 29 0.66 -3.14 -0.47
CA SER A 29 -0.07 -2.72 0.73
C SER A 29 0.19 -3.71 1.85
N ASN A 30 0.30 -3.20 3.08
CA ASN A 30 0.27 -4.02 4.29
C ASN A 30 -1.17 -4.34 4.74
N LEU A 31 -2.17 -3.81 4.05
CA LEU A 31 -3.59 -4.12 4.21
C LEU A 31 -4.09 -4.94 3.03
N HIS A 32 -4.86 -5.99 3.31
CA HIS A 32 -5.62 -6.68 2.27
C HIS A 32 -6.63 -5.72 1.61
N PRO A 33 -6.91 -5.82 0.29
CA PRO A 33 -7.84 -4.92 -0.40
C PRO A 33 -9.22 -4.78 0.27
N SER A 34 -9.72 -5.85 0.91
CA SER A 34 -10.99 -5.82 1.67
C SER A 34 -10.98 -4.88 2.88
N GLY A 35 -9.81 -4.44 3.36
CA GLY A 35 -9.67 -3.52 4.48
C GLY A 35 -9.42 -2.06 4.08
N PHE A 36 -9.52 -1.73 2.79
CA PHE A 36 -9.26 -0.36 2.32
C PHE A 36 -10.27 0.65 2.87
N ASP A 37 -11.49 0.24 3.19
CA ASP A 37 -12.50 1.10 3.80
C ASP A 37 -12.14 1.61 5.20
N SER A 38 -11.11 1.04 5.84
CA SER A 38 -10.54 1.55 7.09
C SER A 38 -9.68 2.81 6.91
N ILE A 39 -9.12 3.02 5.70
CA ILE A 39 -8.20 4.11 5.39
C ILE A 39 -8.75 5.12 4.38
N MET A 40 -9.88 4.82 3.74
CA MET A 40 -10.56 5.71 2.78
C MET A 40 -12.08 5.60 2.89
N PRO A 41 -12.84 6.60 2.40
CA PRO A 41 -14.31 6.51 2.37
C PRO A 41 -14.80 5.23 1.69
N LYS A 42 -15.75 4.55 2.34
CA LYS A 42 -16.25 3.22 1.91
C LYS A 42 -16.65 3.17 0.43
N THR A 43 -17.26 4.22 -0.10
CA THR A 43 -17.67 4.29 -1.50
C THR A 43 -16.48 4.25 -2.47
N LEU A 44 -15.43 5.02 -2.20
CA LEU A 44 -14.19 5.03 -2.98
C LEU A 44 -13.42 3.72 -2.81
N ALA A 45 -13.40 3.16 -1.59
CA ALA A 45 -12.79 1.88 -1.31
C ALA A 45 -13.40 0.75 -2.15
N THR A 46 -14.73 0.60 -2.10
CA THR A 46 -15.43 -0.42 -2.88
C THR A 46 -15.17 -0.24 -4.38
N ALA A 47 -15.26 0.99 -4.90
CA ALA A 47 -15.07 1.26 -6.33
C ALA A 47 -13.62 1.02 -6.80
N ALA A 48 -12.63 1.32 -5.96
CA ALA A 48 -11.22 1.05 -6.26
C ALA A 48 -10.90 -0.45 -6.19
N VAL A 49 -11.40 -1.14 -5.15
CA VAL A 49 -11.18 -2.59 -4.96
C VAL A 49 -11.83 -3.38 -6.09
N ASP A 50 -13.04 -3.02 -6.50
CA ASP A 50 -13.73 -3.63 -7.65
C ASP A 50 -12.86 -3.59 -8.92
N ARG A 51 -12.38 -2.39 -9.29
CA ARG A 51 -11.51 -2.20 -10.46
C ARG A 51 -10.17 -2.89 -10.34
N LEU A 52 -9.55 -2.85 -9.16
CA LEU A 52 -8.27 -3.52 -8.92
C LEU A 52 -8.42 -5.03 -9.09
N LEU A 53 -9.43 -5.63 -8.45
CA LEU A 53 -9.58 -7.07 -8.38
C LEU A 53 -10.16 -7.70 -9.64
N HIS A 54 -10.79 -6.93 -10.52
CA HIS A 54 -11.39 -7.46 -11.74
C HIS A 54 -10.39 -8.24 -12.61
N HIS A 55 -9.14 -7.76 -12.72
CA HIS A 55 -8.07 -8.42 -13.49
C HIS A 55 -6.74 -8.53 -12.71
N ALA A 56 -6.80 -8.73 -11.39
CA ALA A 56 -5.60 -8.82 -10.56
C ALA A 56 -5.12 -10.25 -10.28
N HIS A 57 -3.83 -10.32 -9.98
CA HIS A 57 -3.22 -11.42 -9.23
C HIS A 57 -2.82 -10.89 -7.85
N ILE A 58 -3.33 -11.51 -6.79
CA ILE A 58 -2.94 -11.16 -5.41
C ILE A 58 -1.74 -12.01 -5.02
N VAL A 59 -0.65 -11.35 -4.65
CA VAL A 59 0.55 -11.98 -4.09
C VAL A 59 0.65 -11.62 -2.62
N LEU A 60 0.47 -12.61 -1.75
CA LEU A 60 0.65 -12.43 -0.31
C LEU A 60 2.13 -12.62 0.02
N THR A 61 2.72 -11.59 0.65
CA THR A 61 4.10 -11.65 1.16
C THR A 61 4.07 -11.93 2.66
N GLU A 62 4.67 -13.04 3.06
CA GLU A 62 4.78 -13.47 4.46
C GLU A 62 6.25 -13.53 4.88
N GLY A 63 6.49 -13.60 6.19
CA GLY A 63 7.84 -13.71 6.76
C GLY A 63 8.25 -12.50 7.60
N SER A 64 9.49 -12.55 8.10
CA SER A 64 10.05 -11.51 8.96
C SER A 64 10.47 -10.27 8.15
N SER A 65 10.48 -9.12 8.82
CA SER A 65 10.98 -7.88 8.24
C SER A 65 12.47 -8.00 7.90
N LEU A 66 12.80 -7.95 6.61
CA LEU A 66 14.20 -7.93 6.14
C LEU A 66 14.99 -6.79 6.79
N ARG A 67 14.37 -5.61 6.92
CA ARG A 67 14.98 -4.45 7.59
C ARG A 67 15.34 -4.74 9.05
N LEU A 68 14.48 -5.48 9.76
CA LEU A 68 14.74 -5.85 11.15
C LEU A 68 15.90 -6.85 11.22
N THR A 69 15.91 -7.88 10.38
CA THR A 69 17.01 -8.85 10.32
C THR A 69 18.34 -8.17 10.01
N GLN A 70 18.36 -7.24 9.07
CA GLN A 70 19.54 -6.44 8.73
C GLN A 70 20.00 -5.62 9.94
N ALA A 71 19.08 -4.92 10.61
CA ALA A 71 19.38 -4.13 11.79
C ALA A 71 19.97 -4.98 12.94
N THR A 72 19.42 -6.15 13.21
CA THR A 72 19.91 -7.04 14.30
C THR A 72 21.20 -7.77 13.95
N THR A 73 21.52 -7.93 12.66
CA THR A 73 22.76 -8.55 12.18
C THR A 73 23.88 -7.54 11.87
N GLY A 74 23.65 -6.25 12.16
CA GLY A 74 24.61 -5.17 11.93
C GLY A 74 24.85 -4.84 10.46
N GLN A 75 23.97 -5.29 9.56
CA GLN A 75 24.02 -5.00 8.13
C GLN A 75 23.06 -3.85 7.81
N GLY A 76 23.52 -2.81 7.12
CA GLY A 76 22.63 -1.75 6.62
C GLY A 76 22.01 -0.81 7.67
N VAL A 77 22.52 -0.78 8.90
CA VAL A 77 22.18 0.23 9.90
C VAL A 77 23.44 0.95 10.37
N VAL A 78 23.36 2.28 10.51
CA VAL A 78 24.37 3.07 11.23
C VAL A 78 23.91 3.17 12.68
N PRO A 79 24.65 2.60 13.64
CA PRO A 79 24.37 2.77 15.06
C PRO A 79 24.22 4.24 15.43
N LEU A 80 23.18 4.57 16.19
CA LEU A 80 22.92 5.95 16.64
C LEU A 80 24.11 6.56 17.41
N ALA A 81 24.90 5.72 18.10
CA ALA A 81 26.11 6.12 18.81
C ALA A 81 27.27 6.60 17.90
N GLN A 82 27.17 6.41 16.58
CA GLN A 82 28.17 6.87 15.61
C GLN A 82 27.73 8.12 14.84
N LEU A 83 26.55 8.68 15.16
CA LEU A 83 26.00 9.90 14.56
C LEU A 83 26.18 11.15 15.45
N SER A 84 26.99 11.05 16.51
CA SER A 84 27.40 12.14 17.42
C SER A 84 28.88 12.46 17.25
#